data_AF-A0A1M5P5K7-F1
#
_entry.id   AF-A0A1M5P5K7-F1
#
_cell.length_a   1.000
_cell.length_b   1.000
_cell.length_c   1.000
_cell.angle_alpha   90.00
_cell.angle_beta   90.00
_cell.angle_gamma   90.00
#
_symmetry.space_group_name_H-M   'P 1'
#
loop_
_entity.id
_entity.type
_entity.pdbx_description
1 polymer ?
#
loop_
_entity_poly.entity_id
_entity_poly.type
_entity_poly.pdbx_seq_one_letter_code
_entity_poly.pdbx_strand_id
1 'polypeptide(L)'
;MDSKTKVIIFVDEEVLPIGEFITPVNFDLDTRKLIDGLHHLKIVSKDPIGKEGIKIIPFMVRNGPSITIDGLDPNDEVDGILPLMINAYGKGNQKQFLIDGSETPKSVPSWVIAGIIAFVAWAIYYTITSLG
;
A
#
# COMPACT_ATOMS: atom_id res chain seq x y z
N MET A 1 -0.46 -43.75 -20.46
CA MET A 1 -1.46 -42.73 -20.86
C MET A 1 -1.12 -41.48 -20.07
N ASP A 2 -0.88 -40.35 -20.75
CA ASP A 2 -0.53 -39.08 -20.11
C ASP A 2 -1.75 -38.61 -19.29
N SER A 3 -1.73 -38.86 -17.98
CA SER A 3 -2.81 -38.53 -17.03
C SER A 3 -2.78 -37.05 -16.66
N LYS A 4 -2.64 -36.19 -17.66
CA LYS A 4 -2.47 -34.76 -17.47
C LYS A 4 -3.84 -34.09 -17.46
N THR A 5 -4.11 -33.38 -16.37
CA THR A 5 -5.37 -32.65 -16.19
C THR A 5 -5.29 -31.32 -16.93
N LYS A 6 -6.36 -30.96 -17.64
CA LYS A 6 -6.48 -29.66 -18.30
C LYS A 6 -7.17 -28.69 -17.36
N VAL A 7 -6.67 -27.47 -17.26
CA VAL A 7 -7.28 -26.39 -16.48
C VAL A 7 -7.61 -25.24 -17.40
N ILE A 8 -8.83 -24.73 -17.28
CA ILE A 8 -9.37 -23.60 -18.03
C ILE A 8 -9.66 -22.50 -17.02
N ILE A 9 -9.13 -21.30 -17.24
CA ILE A 9 -9.24 -20.19 -16.31
C ILE A 9 -10.13 -19.11 -16.94
N PHE A 10 -11.03 -18.54 -16.13
CA PHE A 10 -11.93 -17.45 -16.48
C PHE A 10 -11.83 -16.36 -15.41
N VAL A 11 -12.01 -15.10 -15.82
CA VAL A 11 -12.17 -13.96 -14.92
C VAL A 11 -13.61 -13.50 -15.02
N ASP A 12 -14.24 -13.31 -13.87
CA ASP A 12 -15.63 -12.92 -13.72
C ASP A 12 -16.59 -13.86 -14.48
N GLU A 13 -17.64 -13.29 -15.07
CA GLU A 13 -18.65 -13.98 -15.87
C GLU A 13 -18.30 -13.96 -17.36
N GLU A 14 -17.02 -13.80 -17.72
CA GLU A 14 -16.59 -13.81 -19.11
C GLU A 14 -16.71 -15.21 -19.74
N VAL A 15 -17.21 -15.26 -20.97
CA VAL A 15 -17.37 -16.50 -21.74
C VAL A 15 -16.02 -16.96 -22.32
N LEU A 16 -15.12 -16.02 -22.59
CA LEU A 16 -13.79 -16.31 -23.12
C LEU A 16 -12.84 -16.67 -21.98
N PRO A 17 -12.19 -17.84 -22.03
CA PRO A 17 -11.17 -18.16 -21.05
C PRO A 17 -9.94 -17.27 -21.25
N ILE A 18 -9.34 -16.83 -20.16
CA ILE A 18 -8.05 -16.12 -20.18
C ILE A 18 -6.90 -17.06 -20.58
N GLY A 19 -7.09 -18.38 -20.43
CA GLY A 19 -6.14 -19.38 -20.87
C GLY A 19 -6.57 -20.82 -20.57
N GLU A 20 -6.04 -21.74 -21.38
CA GLU A 20 -6.11 -23.18 -21.18
C GLU A 20 -4.71 -23.74 -20.97
N PHE A 21 -4.54 -24.55 -19.92
CA PHE A 21 -3.25 -25.05 -19.50
C PHE A 21 -3.30 -26.52 -19.09
N ILE A 22 -2.14 -27.14 -19.05
CA ILE A 22 -1.96 -28.51 -18.55
C ILE A 22 -1.27 -28.44 -17.19
N THR A 23 -1.81 -29.13 -16.18
CA THR A 23 -1.28 -29.08 -14.82
C THR A 23 0.02 -29.89 -14.64
N PRO A 24 0.92 -29.47 -13.73
CA PRO A 24 0.92 -28.20 -12.99
C PRO A 24 1.35 -27.02 -13.88
N VAL A 25 0.78 -25.83 -13.64
CA VAL A 25 1.08 -24.63 -14.43
C VAL A 25 1.26 -23.40 -13.52
N ASN A 26 2.22 -22.55 -13.86
CA ASN A 26 2.31 -21.18 -13.34
C ASN A 26 1.65 -20.24 -14.34
N PHE A 27 0.75 -19.38 -13.85
CA PHE A 27 -0.03 -18.45 -14.66
C PHE A 27 0.04 -17.05 -14.05
N ASP A 28 0.43 -16.07 -14.86
CA ASP A 28 0.50 -14.66 -14.45
C ASP A 28 -0.75 -13.92 -14.90
N LEU A 29 -1.53 -13.41 -13.94
CA LEU A 29 -2.71 -12.59 -14.21
C LEU A 29 -2.32 -11.10 -14.30
N ASP A 30 -2.45 -10.49 -15.49
CA ASP A 30 -2.24 -9.05 -15.66
C ASP A 30 -3.46 -8.25 -15.19
N THR A 31 -3.46 -7.88 -13.91
CA THR A 31 -4.57 -7.14 -13.28
C THR A 31 -4.71 -5.71 -13.77
N ARG A 32 -3.72 -5.13 -14.49
CA ARG A 32 -3.78 -3.75 -15.00
C ARG A 32 -4.86 -3.54 -16.06
N LYS A 33 -5.33 -4.62 -16.68
CA LYS A 33 -6.41 -4.62 -17.66
C LYS A 33 -7.80 -4.74 -17.04
N LEU A 34 -7.86 -5.05 -15.73
CA LEU A 34 -9.09 -5.18 -14.98
C LEU A 34 -9.46 -3.81 -14.38
N ILE A 35 -10.77 -3.57 -14.27
CA ILE A 35 -11.29 -2.41 -13.56
C ILE A 35 -11.05 -2.54 -12.06
N ASP A 36 -11.12 -1.43 -11.33
CA ASP A 36 -11.08 -1.49 -9.87
C ASP A 36 -12.41 -2.05 -9.35
N GLY A 37 -12.33 -2.96 -8.38
CA GLY A 37 -13.53 -3.57 -7.80
C GLY A 37 -13.34 -5.02 -7.37
N LEU A 38 -14.48 -5.64 -7.06
CA LEU A 38 -14.56 -7.07 -6.75
C LEU A 38 -14.62 -7.88 -8.04
N HIS A 39 -13.77 -8.89 -8.11
CA HIS A 39 -13.64 -9.82 -9.22
C HIS A 39 -13.63 -11.25 -8.71
N HIS A 40 -13.87 -12.22 -9.60
CA HIS A 40 -13.85 -13.64 -9.26
C HIS A 40 -13.02 -14.42 -10.29
N LEU A 41 -12.09 -15.24 -9.82
CA LEU A 41 -11.34 -16.15 -10.67
C LEU A 41 -12.03 -17.51 -10.67
N LYS A 42 -12.54 -17.94 -11.83
CA LYS A 42 -13.18 -19.24 -12.00
C LYS A 42 -12.22 -20.19 -12.71
N ILE A 43 -11.93 -21.30 -12.07
CA ILE A 43 -11.01 -22.33 -12.54
C ILE A 43 -11.82 -23.61 -12.79
N VAL A 44 -11.83 -24.08 -14.02
CA VAL A 44 -12.47 -25.32 -14.44
C VAL A 44 -11.40 -26.35 -14.76
N SER A 45 -11.29 -27.38 -13.93
CA SER A 45 -10.38 -28.50 -14.11
C SER A 45 -11.10 -29.64 -14.81
N LYS A 46 -10.50 -30.21 -15.87
CA LYS A 46 -11.00 -31.39 -16.59
C LYS A 46 -10.00 -32.54 -16.45
N ASP A 47 -10.42 -33.57 -15.74
CA ASP A 47 -9.68 -34.83 -15.60
C ASP A 47 -9.65 -35.57 -16.96
N PRO A 48 -8.57 -36.30 -17.28
CA PRO A 48 -8.55 -37.27 -18.39
C PRO A 48 -9.79 -38.19 -18.48
N ILE A 49 -10.44 -38.50 -17.36
CA ILE A 49 -11.63 -39.37 -17.29
C ILE A 49 -12.94 -38.58 -17.58
N GLY A 50 -12.85 -37.27 -17.84
CA GLY A 50 -13.97 -36.41 -18.20
C GLY A 50 -14.72 -35.79 -17.02
N LYS A 51 -14.24 -35.99 -15.79
CA LYS A 51 -14.80 -35.31 -14.61
C LYS A 51 -14.35 -33.86 -14.59
N GLU A 52 -15.30 -32.96 -14.32
CA GLU A 52 -15.03 -31.52 -14.21
C GLU A 52 -15.11 -31.08 -12.74
N GLY A 53 -14.13 -30.27 -12.31
CA GLY A 53 -14.12 -29.60 -11.01
C GLY A 53 -14.08 -28.09 -11.19
N ILE A 54 -14.93 -27.36 -10.47
CA ILE A 54 -15.01 -25.90 -10.56
C ILE A 54 -14.58 -25.29 -9.22
N LYS A 55 -13.69 -24.30 -9.27
CA LYS A 55 -13.29 -23.50 -8.11
C LYS A 55 -13.44 -22.02 -8.44
N ILE A 56 -14.10 -21.28 -7.55
CA ILE A 56 -14.29 -19.82 -7.68
C ILE A 56 -13.57 -19.15 -6.52
N ILE A 57 -12.76 -18.14 -6.82
CA ILE A 57 -11.97 -17.40 -5.82
C ILE A 57 -12.27 -15.89 -5.99
N PRO A 58 -12.93 -15.24 -5.01
CA PRO A 58 -13.12 -13.80 -5.05
C PRO A 58 -11.79 -13.08 -4.77
N PHE A 59 -11.54 -11.97 -5.46
CA PHE A 59 -10.40 -11.07 -5.24
C PHE A 59 -10.80 -9.62 -5.52
N MET A 60 -10.00 -8.67 -5.03
CA MET A 60 -10.25 -7.25 -5.24
C MET A 60 -9.09 -6.62 -6.02
N VAL A 61 -9.42 -5.91 -7.09
CA VAL A 61 -8.47 -5.16 -7.91
C VAL A 61 -8.46 -3.70 -7.45
N ARG A 62 -7.25 -3.15 -7.26
CA ARG A 62 -7.00 -1.76 -6.86
C ARG A 62 -5.83 -1.18 -7.66
N ASN A 63 -6.10 -0.84 -8.91
CA ASN A 63 -5.18 -0.18 -9.84
C ASN A 63 -5.24 1.36 -9.73
N GLY A 64 -6.35 1.91 -9.24
CA GLY A 64 -6.56 3.33 -8.99
C GLY A 64 -5.75 3.90 -7.82
N PRO A 65 -5.89 5.22 -7.56
CA PRO A 65 -5.18 5.88 -6.47
C PRO A 65 -5.61 5.31 -5.11
N SER A 66 -4.64 5.09 -4.23
CA SER A 66 -4.92 4.71 -2.85
C SER A 66 -5.32 5.96 -2.08
N ILE A 67 -6.50 5.93 -1.45
CA ILE A 67 -6.97 7.00 -0.57
C ILE A 67 -6.69 6.58 0.87
N THR A 68 -6.09 7.46 1.66
CA THR A 68 -5.92 7.31 3.10
C THR A 68 -6.55 8.51 3.80
N ILE A 69 -7.18 8.26 4.94
CA ILE A 69 -7.82 9.28 5.77
C ILE A 69 -7.12 9.21 7.12
N ASP A 70 -6.56 10.33 7.55
CA ASP A 70 -6.01 10.49 8.89
C ASP A 70 -7.01 11.30 9.73
N GLY A 71 -7.22 10.87 10.97
CA GLY A 71 -8.14 11.50 11.91
C GLY A 71 -9.50 10.83 12.04
N LEU A 72 -9.74 9.68 11.38
CA LEU A 72 -10.93 8.85 11.59
C LEU A 72 -10.64 7.37 11.26
N ASP A 73 -10.85 6.48 12.22
CA ASP A 73 -10.69 5.03 12.04
C ASP A 73 -12.03 4.32 11.78
N PRO A 74 -12.00 3.12 11.15
CA PRO A 74 -13.21 2.32 10.96
C PRO A 74 -13.86 1.96 12.30
N ASN A 75 -15.14 2.30 12.45
CA ASN A 75 -15.98 2.10 13.64
C ASN A 75 -15.74 3.07 14.81
N ASP A 76 -15.08 4.21 14.59
CA ASP A 76 -15.01 5.26 15.61
C ASP A 76 -16.39 5.86 15.91
N GLU A 77 -16.66 6.07 17.20
CA GLU A 77 -17.80 6.85 17.68
C GLU A 77 -17.32 8.27 18.00
N VAL A 78 -17.79 9.26 17.22
CA VAL A 78 -17.28 10.64 17.25
C VAL A 78 -18.41 11.63 17.53
N ASP A 79 -18.09 12.71 18.24
CA ASP A 79 -19.01 13.81 18.57
C ASP A 79 -18.35 15.17 18.30
N GLY A 80 -19.12 16.15 17.86
CA GLY A 80 -18.63 17.50 17.54
C GLY A 80 -17.94 17.65 16.17
N ILE A 81 -16.85 18.44 16.12
CA ILE A 81 -16.11 18.78 14.89
C ILE A 81 -14.76 18.07 14.90
N LEU A 82 -14.56 17.16 13.94
CA LEU A 82 -13.35 16.35 13.81
C LEU A 82 -12.54 16.80 12.58
N PRO A 83 -11.29 17.27 12.74
CA PRO A 83 -10.43 17.59 11.61
C PRO A 83 -9.95 16.31 10.93
N LEU A 84 -10.20 16.18 9.63
CA LEU A 84 -9.77 15.05 8.82
C LEU A 84 -8.76 15.50 7.76
N MET A 85 -7.76 14.67 7.52
CA MET A 85 -6.81 14.84 6.43
C MET A 85 -6.98 13.70 5.43
N ILE A 86 -7.27 14.04 4.18
CA ILE A 86 -7.49 13.07 3.10
C ILE A 86 -6.29 13.12 2.16
N ASN A 87 -5.63 12.00 2.01
CA ASN A 87 -4.48 11.83 1.13
C ASN A 87 -4.84 10.85 0.00
N ALA A 88 -4.44 11.15 -1.24
CA ALA A 88 -4.64 10.29 -2.39
C ALA A 88 -3.33 10.09 -3.14
N TYR A 89 -2.83 8.85 -3.18
CA TYR A 89 -1.60 8.48 -3.86
C TYR A 89 -1.91 7.70 -5.13
N GLY A 90 -1.67 8.30 -6.29
CA GLY A 90 -1.73 7.60 -7.56
C GLY A 90 -0.58 6.60 -7.68
N LYS A 91 -0.86 5.36 -8.09
CA LYS A 91 0.18 4.38 -8.51
C LYS A 91 0.83 4.73 -9.87
N GLY A 92 0.64 5.96 -10.35
CA GLY A 92 1.11 6.44 -11.64
C GLY A 92 2.52 7.02 -11.55
N ASN A 93 3.48 6.31 -12.15
CA ASN A 93 4.83 6.75 -12.48
C ASN A 93 5.59 7.47 -11.34
N GLN A 94 6.33 6.70 -10.55
CA GLN A 94 7.24 7.09 -9.46
C GLN A 94 8.41 8.02 -9.87
N LYS A 95 8.34 8.68 -11.04
CA LYS A 95 9.42 9.52 -11.57
C LYS A 95 9.32 10.99 -11.15
N GLN A 96 8.23 11.38 -10.50
CA GLN A 96 8.05 12.74 -10.04
C GLN A 96 7.73 12.71 -8.55
N PHE A 97 8.76 12.47 -7.74
CA PHE A 97 8.78 12.99 -6.38
C PHE A 97 8.73 14.52 -6.50
N LEU A 98 7.53 15.09 -6.56
CA LEU A 98 7.33 16.49 -6.20
C LEU A 98 7.62 16.54 -4.71
N ILE A 99 8.86 16.86 -4.37
CA ILE A 99 9.23 17.29 -3.02
C ILE A 99 8.58 18.66 -2.86
N ASP A 100 7.28 18.69 -2.56
CA ASP A 100 6.67 19.88 -2.01
C ASP A 100 7.19 19.97 -0.56
N GLY A 101 7.80 21.10 -0.23
CA GLY A 101 8.66 21.25 0.94
C GLY A 101 7.99 20.76 2.22
N SER A 102 8.44 19.61 2.73
CA SER A 102 8.13 19.06 4.05
C SER A 102 8.80 19.87 5.18
N GLU A 103 8.79 21.19 5.07
CA GLU A 103 9.23 22.10 6.11
C GLU A 103 8.03 22.40 7.01
N THR A 104 7.66 21.44 7.86
CA THR A 104 6.97 21.84 9.09
C THR A 104 7.92 22.78 9.83
N PRO A 105 7.56 24.05 10.13
CA PRO A 105 8.45 24.95 10.84
C PRO A 105 8.55 24.46 12.28
N LYS A 106 9.46 23.53 12.54
CA LYS A 106 9.70 23.00 13.89
C LYS A 106 10.52 24.05 14.62
N SER A 107 9.90 24.69 15.61
CA SER A 107 10.61 25.61 16.51
C SER A 107 11.81 24.91 17.12
N VAL A 108 12.92 25.64 17.28
CA VAL A 108 14.16 25.13 17.86
C VAL A 108 13.84 24.50 19.24
N PRO A 109 14.21 23.23 19.49
CA PRO A 109 13.91 22.58 20.75
C PRO A 109 14.52 23.32 21.96
N SER A 110 13.76 23.45 23.04
CA SER A 110 14.18 24.20 24.24
C SER A 110 15.50 23.70 24.85
N TRP A 111 15.84 22.43 24.67
CA TRP A 111 17.10 21.87 25.15
C TRP A 111 18.33 22.47 24.45
N VAL A 112 18.19 22.90 23.19
CA VAL A 112 19.28 23.57 22.45
C VAL A 112 19.57 24.93 23.08
N ILE A 113 18.51 25.68 23.41
CA ILE A 113 18.63 26.97 24.11
C ILE A 113 19.25 26.77 25.50
N ALA A 114 18.79 25.77 26.25
CA ALA A 114 19.38 25.43 27.55
C ALA A 114 20.87 25.06 27.43
N GLY A 115 21.26 24.32 26.38
CA GLY A 115 22.65 23.99 26.09
C GLY A 115 23.51 25.22 25.79
N ILE A 116 22.99 26.17 25.01
CA ILE A 116 23.69 27.45 24.73
C ILE A 116 23.89 28.24 26.03
N ILE A 117 22.85 28.36 26.87
CA ILE A 117 22.94 29.07 28.15
C ILE A 117 23.99 28.41 29.06
N ALA A 118 23.98 27.08 29.16
CA ALA A 118 24.95 26.33 29.96
C ALA A 118 26.39 26.52 29.45
N PHE A 119 26.59 26.49 28.13
CA PHE A 119 27.90 26.69 27.51
C PHE A 119 28.41 28.11 27.76
N VAL A 120 27.57 29.14 27.62
CA VAL A 120 27.93 30.53 27.88
C VAL A 120 28.27 30.74 29.36
N ALA A 121 27.46 30.20 30.27
CA ALA A 121 27.73 30.27 31.71
C ALA A 121 29.07 29.60 32.08
N TRP A 122 29.33 28.42 31.51
CA TRP A 122 30.60 27.72 31.69
C TRP A 122 31.79 28.51 31.13
N ALA A 123 31.66 29.08 29.93
CA ALA A 123 32.71 29.88 29.32
C ALA A 123 33.06 31.13 30.17
N ILE A 124 32.05 31.81 30.71
CA ILE A 124 32.23 32.95 31.62
C ILE A 124 32.93 32.51 32.92
N TYR A 125 32.50 31.40 33.52
CA TYR A 125 33.15 30.84 34.70
C TYR A 125 34.62 30.51 34.42
N TYR A 126 34.88 29.81 33.31
CA TYR A 126 36.22 29.41 32.92
C TYR A 126 37.13 30.63 32.72
N THR A 127 36.67 31.65 31.98
CA THR A 127 37.48 32.86 31.75
C THR A 127 37.82 33.56 33.06
N ILE A 128 36.86 33.77 33.97
CA ILE A 128 37.09 34.39 35.28
C ILE A 128 38.12 33.59 36.10
N THR A 129 37.96 32.26 36.18
CA THR A 129 38.87 31.41 36.95
C THR A 129 40.25 31.23 36.33
N SER A 130 40.37 31.41 35.02
CA SER A 130 41.65 31.26 34.30
C SER A 130 42.46 32.57 34.24
N LEU A 131 41.81 33.72 34.40
CA LEU A 131 42.43 35.05 34.38
C LEU A 131 42.64 35.68 35.77
N GLY A 132 42.03 35.14 36.82
CA GLY A 132 42.21 35.55 38.22
C GLY A 132 43.12 34.61 38.99
#